data_AF-A0A1R3T4A3-F1
#
_entry.id   AF-A0A1R3T4A3-F1
#
_cell.length_a   1.000
_cell.length_b   1.000
_cell.length_c   1.000
_cell.angle_alpha   90.00
_cell.angle_beta   90.00
_cell.angle_gamma   90.00
#
_symmetry.space_group_name_H-M   'P 1'
#
loop_
_entity.id
_entity.type
_entity.pdbx_description
1 polymer ?
#
loop_
_entity_poly.entity_id
_entity_poly.type
_entity_poly.pdbx_seq_one_letter_code
_entity_poly.pdbx_strand_id
1 'polypeptide(L)'
;MVMQRILFIFITVFVLGWGACTDKIIFVADEAPDIPVLENYSAEYLWIGPEYKLAIDAVIKDKEALESLQMSVSEWNIDKSVNLSGKEFILQDTFLVTKDANRTKHEVEIVVRNAAKGILRVKIPVTDLSATNQIEGYSPDLLPPVITVQAPTVNHFYGLADVPIPLSVDALITEDVEMADIYFKVWGENVKGQYFEVEDTWNPTTEEEKFSYNYAKDLEIPGGTVGEYQFMIRATDKAGNQAVTGGNLTVGMMDRLYLSDAKNDGEVSGQGFDAYASADAWGVGTLVPMQKIGNNLFQLNYYYRNDNDENIRFIAFMGADRPFNQSPRGIKYTLDGTNVVALAAGSQEDLTANLQAAEFKLPVSQKGYYTITVDMSAKTVKATPLAATNPDFANPALFPGFSASNPYPYLAIISGGAVVGTSGWAEIENNTSLYKEADHNFIYSGHFRTAGGVNINFQAPKASLVGNTGWFRLPAARANMRDTYGDLVSMIKPVGASNNGANYGITLTGNTDWYATYDLITYRLRIVKKQ
;
A
#
# COMPACT_ATOMS: atom_id res chain seq x y z
N MET A 1 95.91 -29.04 24.77
CA MET A 1 96.18 -27.87 25.64
C MET A 1 94.86 -27.49 26.34
N VAL A 2 94.91 -26.90 27.55
CA VAL A 2 93.79 -26.61 28.49
C VAL A 2 93.59 -25.07 28.58
N MET A 3 92.47 -24.43 28.89
CA MET A 3 91.17 -24.70 29.60
C MET A 3 89.98 -24.30 28.68
N GLN A 4 88.73 -24.78 28.73
CA GLN A 4 87.73 -25.09 29.78
C GLN A 4 87.11 -23.87 30.49
N ARG A 5 85.76 -23.76 30.43
CA ARG A 5 84.79 -23.25 31.43
C ARG A 5 83.38 -23.45 30.81
N ILE A 6 82.54 -24.40 31.22
CA ILE A 6 81.81 -24.53 32.51
C ILE A 6 80.84 -23.37 32.76
N LEU A 7 79.53 -23.61 32.59
CA LEU A 7 78.66 -23.92 33.74
C LEU A 7 77.40 -24.70 33.29
N PHE A 8 77.06 -25.74 34.05
CA PHE A 8 75.83 -26.55 33.97
C PHE A 8 75.09 -26.39 35.30
N ILE A 9 73.76 -26.60 35.34
CA ILE A 9 72.94 -27.14 36.46
C ILE A 9 71.45 -26.96 36.07
N PHE A 10 70.51 -27.91 36.15
CA PHE A 10 70.52 -29.34 36.53
C PHE A 10 69.41 -30.07 35.73
N ILE A 11 69.67 -31.28 35.19
CA ILE A 11 69.18 -32.61 35.66
C ILE A 11 67.67 -32.83 35.39
N THR A 12 67.19 -33.63 34.42
CA THR A 12 67.52 -35.01 33.94
C THR A 12 66.91 -36.12 34.81
N VAL A 13 66.64 -37.28 34.18
CA VAL A 13 66.57 -38.68 34.72
C VAL A 13 65.15 -39.29 34.71
N PHE A 14 64.84 -40.49 34.19
CA PHE A 14 65.53 -41.54 33.37
C PHE A 14 64.45 -42.45 32.71
N VAL A 15 64.58 -42.91 31.46
CA VAL A 15 65.21 -44.17 30.95
C VAL A 15 64.30 -45.39 30.79
N LEU A 16 64.50 -45.99 29.61
CA LEU A 16 64.01 -47.27 29.07
C LEU A 16 64.24 -48.50 29.98
N GLY A 17 63.45 -49.54 29.75
CA GLY A 17 64.01 -50.91 29.64
C GLY A 17 63.54 -51.97 30.64
N TRP A 18 62.39 -52.60 30.32
CA TRP A 18 61.98 -53.96 30.68
C TRP A 18 62.20 -54.50 32.12
N GLY A 19 61.08 -54.63 32.82
CA GLY A 19 60.79 -55.75 33.74
C GLY A 19 59.32 -56.13 33.56
N ALA A 20 59.01 -57.41 33.33
CA ALA A 20 57.64 -57.84 33.09
C ALA A 20 56.83 -57.86 34.40
N CYS A 21 55.74 -57.12 34.44
CA CYS A 21 54.65 -57.39 35.37
C CYS A 21 53.31 -57.25 34.63
N THR A 22 52.39 -58.14 34.97
CA THR A 22 51.10 -58.29 34.32
C THR A 22 50.11 -57.22 34.77
N ASP A 23 49.71 -56.36 33.84
CA ASP A 23 48.33 -55.86 33.80
C ASP A 23 47.87 -55.88 32.34
N LYS A 24 46.96 -56.80 32.03
CA LYS A 24 46.21 -56.72 30.77
C LYS A 24 45.30 -55.52 30.89
N ILE A 25 45.52 -54.48 30.09
CA ILE A 25 44.47 -53.50 29.81
C ILE A 25 43.40 -54.25 29.01
N ILE A 26 42.42 -54.79 29.74
CA ILE A 26 41.21 -55.35 29.17
C ILE A 26 40.39 -54.14 28.73
N PHE A 27 40.37 -53.88 27.42
CA PHE A 27 39.26 -53.16 26.83
C PHE A 27 38.03 -54.05 27.02
N VAL A 28 37.29 -53.80 28.11
CA VAL A 28 35.92 -54.26 28.20
C VAL A 28 35.21 -53.51 27.09
N ALA A 29 34.83 -54.22 26.03
CA ALA A 29 33.86 -53.67 25.11
C ALA A 29 32.57 -53.52 25.91
N ASP A 30 32.18 -52.28 26.22
CA ASP A 30 30.82 -52.01 26.68
C ASP A 30 29.89 -52.69 25.68
N GLU A 31 28.99 -53.54 26.18
CA GLU A 31 28.06 -54.27 25.31
C GLU A 31 27.33 -53.25 24.44
N ALA A 32 27.34 -53.46 23.12
CA ALA A 32 26.67 -52.55 22.21
C ALA A 32 25.20 -52.44 22.65
N PRO A 33 24.66 -51.22 22.84
CA PRO A 33 23.31 -51.07 23.37
C PRO A 33 22.34 -51.82 22.47
N ASP A 34 21.37 -52.51 23.07
CA ASP A 34 20.25 -53.07 22.32
C ASP A 34 19.63 -51.97 21.45
N ILE A 35 19.21 -52.32 20.23
CA ILE A 35 18.69 -51.39 19.22
C ILE A 35 17.21 -51.70 19.00
N PRO A 36 16.33 -50.68 18.87
CA PRO A 36 14.93 -50.91 18.57
C PRO A 36 14.74 -51.71 17.27
N VAL A 37 13.71 -52.55 17.24
CA VAL A 37 13.32 -53.36 16.09
C VAL A 37 11.99 -52.87 15.54
N LEU A 38 11.92 -52.74 14.22
CA LEU A 38 10.69 -52.43 13.48
C LEU A 38 10.09 -53.74 12.91
N GLU A 39 8.96 -54.16 13.46
CA GLU A 39 8.16 -55.29 13.01
C GLU A 39 6.91 -54.80 12.24
N ASN A 40 6.40 -55.61 11.32
CA ASN A 40 5.10 -55.42 10.64
C ASN A 40 4.83 -53.98 10.19
N TYR A 41 5.71 -53.44 9.33
CA TYR A 41 5.60 -52.07 8.84
C TYR A 41 5.07 -52.01 7.40
N SER A 42 4.25 -51.00 7.13
CA SER A 42 3.82 -50.59 5.79
C SER A 42 3.72 -49.07 5.71
N ALA A 43 3.95 -48.54 4.51
CA ALA A 43 3.59 -47.19 4.14
C ALA A 43 2.86 -47.26 2.80
N GLU A 44 1.63 -46.75 2.76
CA GLU A 44 0.73 -46.90 1.61
C GLU A 44 0.25 -45.54 1.14
N TYR A 45 0.45 -45.27 -0.15
CA TYR A 45 -0.09 -44.09 -0.82
C TYR A 45 -1.46 -44.43 -1.41
N LEU A 46 -2.49 -43.83 -0.83
CA LEU A 46 -3.89 -44.13 -1.08
C LEU A 46 -4.56 -42.93 -1.77
N TRP A 47 -5.38 -43.22 -2.77
CA TRP A 47 -6.28 -42.24 -3.37
C TRP A 47 -7.69 -42.43 -2.79
N ILE A 48 -8.35 -41.34 -2.38
CA ILE A 48 -9.62 -41.39 -1.63
C ILE A 48 -10.68 -40.35 -2.07
N GLY A 49 -10.51 -39.69 -3.22
CA GLY A 49 -11.41 -38.63 -3.71
C GLY A 49 -10.64 -37.40 -4.18
N PRO A 50 -11.01 -36.16 -3.80
CA PRO A 50 -10.26 -34.96 -4.18
C PRO A 50 -8.88 -34.86 -3.49
N GLU A 51 -8.56 -35.77 -2.57
CA GLU A 51 -7.35 -35.76 -1.75
C GLU A 51 -6.60 -37.10 -1.84
N TYR A 52 -5.29 -37.06 -1.56
CA TYR A 52 -4.46 -38.25 -1.37
C TYR A 52 -4.09 -38.42 0.09
N LYS A 53 -3.85 -39.68 0.49
CA LYS A 53 -3.46 -40.05 1.84
C LYS A 53 -2.20 -40.89 1.86
N LEU A 54 -1.29 -40.57 2.77
CA LEU A 54 -0.22 -41.48 3.18
C LEU A 54 -0.64 -42.16 4.48
N ALA A 55 -0.93 -43.46 4.42
CA ALA A 55 -1.18 -44.29 5.60
C ALA A 55 0.14 -44.97 6.02
N ILE A 56 0.42 -45.00 7.32
CA ILE A 56 1.64 -45.60 7.86
C ILE A 56 1.28 -46.43 9.09
N ASP A 57 1.56 -47.72 9.01
CA ASP A 57 1.41 -48.69 10.09
C ASP A 57 2.77 -49.29 10.43
N ALA A 58 3.11 -49.40 11.72
CA ALA A 58 4.30 -50.14 12.16
C ALA A 58 4.23 -50.56 13.63
N VAL A 59 4.91 -51.65 13.99
CA VAL A 59 5.10 -52.09 15.37
C VAL A 59 6.57 -51.95 15.74
N ILE A 60 6.87 -51.17 16.78
CA ILE A 60 8.25 -50.95 17.26
C ILE A 60 8.42 -51.66 18.60
N LYS A 61 9.47 -52.44 18.76
CA LYS A 61 9.79 -53.18 20.00
C LYS A 61 11.25 -53.06 20.38
N ASP A 62 11.52 -53.11 21.68
CA ASP A 62 12.88 -53.15 22.23
C ASP A 62 12.90 -53.95 23.55
N LYS A 63 14.07 -54.46 23.94
CA LYS A 63 14.27 -55.02 25.28
C LYS A 63 14.35 -53.92 26.33
N GLU A 64 14.85 -52.75 25.96
CA GLU A 64 14.89 -51.54 26.78
C GLU A 64 13.64 -50.68 26.59
N ALA A 65 13.48 -49.64 27.40
CA ALA A 65 12.36 -48.71 27.22
C ALA A 65 12.62 -47.80 26.02
N LEU A 66 11.64 -47.70 25.10
CA LEU A 66 11.61 -46.71 24.04
C LEU A 66 11.49 -45.29 24.64
N GLU A 67 12.24 -44.33 24.10
CA GLU A 67 12.30 -42.94 24.57
C GLU A 67 11.64 -41.98 23.57
N SER A 68 11.92 -42.12 22.28
CA SER A 68 11.34 -41.25 21.25
C SER A 68 11.30 -41.90 19.87
N LEU A 69 10.35 -41.45 19.05
CA LEU A 69 10.24 -41.72 17.63
C LEU A 69 10.13 -40.39 16.87
N GLN A 70 10.89 -40.26 15.79
CA GLN A 70 10.70 -39.24 14.76
C GLN A 70 10.38 -39.93 13.44
N MET A 71 9.39 -39.41 12.71
CA MET A 71 8.97 -39.88 11.40
C MET A 71 8.95 -38.69 10.45
N SER A 72 9.61 -38.81 9.29
CA SER A 72 9.65 -37.73 8.31
C SER A 72 9.52 -38.20 6.87
N VAL A 73 8.90 -37.35 6.05
CA VAL A 73 8.77 -37.51 4.60
C VAL A 73 8.93 -36.13 3.97
N SER A 74 10.12 -35.88 3.43
CA SER A 74 10.56 -34.51 3.08
C SER A 74 9.73 -33.88 1.95
N GLU A 75 9.25 -34.67 0.99
CA GLU A 75 8.51 -34.17 -0.17
C GLU A 75 7.11 -33.64 0.16
N TRP A 76 6.47 -34.19 1.20
CA TRP A 76 5.17 -33.76 1.69
C TRP A 76 5.25 -32.88 2.95
N ASN A 77 6.47 -32.42 3.31
CA ASN A 77 6.75 -31.63 4.52
C ASN A 77 6.23 -32.29 5.82
N ILE A 78 6.25 -33.63 5.88
CA ILE A 78 5.88 -34.38 7.09
C ILE A 78 7.11 -34.48 7.99
N ASP A 79 7.00 -33.97 9.22
CA ASP A 79 7.93 -34.24 10.32
C ASP A 79 7.11 -34.36 11.62
N LYS A 80 7.03 -35.58 12.16
CA LYS A 80 6.26 -35.91 13.37
C LYS A 80 7.18 -36.54 14.41
N SER A 81 7.22 -35.95 15.60
CA SER A 81 7.97 -36.48 16.75
C SER A 81 7.02 -36.90 17.87
N VAL A 82 7.31 -38.04 18.50
CA VAL A 82 6.51 -38.65 19.57
C VAL A 82 7.45 -39.09 20.69
N ASN A 83 7.16 -38.68 21.94
CA ASN A 83 7.83 -39.22 23.12
C ASN A 83 7.20 -40.57 23.48
N LEU A 84 8.04 -41.58 23.72
CA LEU A 84 7.62 -42.95 23.99
C LEU A 84 7.88 -43.33 25.45
N SER A 85 7.15 -44.34 25.92
CA SER A 85 7.38 -44.96 27.21
C SER A 85 6.87 -46.40 27.19
N GLY A 86 7.73 -47.35 27.59
CA GLY A 86 7.44 -48.79 27.50
C GLY A 86 8.34 -49.49 26.46
N LYS A 87 8.11 -50.79 26.26
CA LYS A 87 8.96 -51.66 25.41
C LYS A 87 8.38 -51.93 24.02
N GLU A 88 7.17 -51.45 23.77
CA GLU A 88 6.44 -51.63 22.52
C GLU A 88 5.64 -50.36 22.21
N PHE A 89 5.58 -49.98 20.93
CA PHE A 89 4.75 -48.90 20.41
C PHE A 89 4.15 -49.30 19.07
N ILE A 90 2.85 -49.03 18.90
CA ILE A 90 2.15 -49.25 17.63
C ILE A 90 1.92 -47.88 17.00
N LEU A 91 2.55 -47.65 15.86
CA LEU A 91 2.34 -46.50 15.00
C LEU A 91 1.19 -46.83 14.05
N GLN A 92 0.12 -46.03 14.09
CA GLN A 92 -0.91 -46.00 13.06
C GLN A 92 -1.24 -44.52 12.80
N ASP A 93 -0.85 -44.02 11.63
CA ASP A 93 -1.02 -42.61 11.27
C ASP A 93 -1.55 -42.48 9.83
N THR A 94 -2.17 -41.35 9.54
CA THR A 94 -2.64 -41.01 8.19
C THR A 94 -2.49 -39.51 7.96
N PHE A 95 -1.82 -39.15 6.87
CA PHE A 95 -1.57 -37.75 6.49
C PHE A 95 -2.31 -37.44 5.19
N LEU A 96 -2.95 -36.26 5.10
CA LEU A 96 -3.35 -35.69 3.83
C LEU A 96 -2.10 -35.20 3.10
N VAL A 97 -1.94 -35.59 1.84
CA VAL A 97 -0.75 -35.31 1.03
C VAL A 97 -1.17 -34.86 -0.37
N THR A 98 -0.27 -34.17 -1.07
CA THR A 98 -0.48 -33.78 -2.46
C THR A 98 -0.33 -34.97 -3.41
N LYS A 99 -0.83 -34.83 -4.64
CA LYS A 99 -0.62 -35.80 -5.73
C LYS A 99 0.88 -36.05 -5.93
N ASP A 100 1.27 -37.30 -6.18
CA ASP A 100 2.62 -37.66 -6.60
C ASP A 100 2.97 -37.00 -7.95
N ALA A 101 4.06 -36.24 -7.95
CA ALA A 101 4.63 -35.60 -9.13
C ALA A 101 5.89 -36.31 -9.67
N ASN A 102 6.42 -37.32 -8.97
CA ASN A 102 7.63 -38.07 -9.30
C ASN A 102 7.51 -39.55 -8.88
N ARG A 103 7.09 -40.40 -9.83
CA ARG A 103 6.89 -41.87 -9.76
C ARG A 103 8.08 -42.74 -9.27
N THR A 104 9.14 -42.18 -8.69
CA THR A 104 10.35 -42.91 -8.27
C THR A 104 10.53 -42.93 -6.77
N LYS A 105 9.84 -43.87 -6.11
CA LYS A 105 10.13 -44.41 -4.76
C LYS A 105 10.24 -43.36 -3.64
N HIS A 106 9.09 -42.90 -3.17
CA HIS A 106 8.98 -42.22 -1.87
C HIS A 106 9.46 -43.13 -0.74
N GLU A 107 10.08 -42.55 0.28
CA GLU A 107 10.59 -43.26 1.46
C GLU A 107 10.15 -42.52 2.73
N VAL A 108 9.47 -43.22 3.64
CA VAL A 108 9.24 -42.73 5.02
C VAL A 108 10.49 -43.02 5.83
N GLU A 109 11.13 -41.99 6.38
CA GLU A 109 12.22 -42.18 7.34
C GLU A 109 11.67 -42.28 8.76
N ILE A 110 12.01 -43.34 9.49
CA ILE A 110 11.71 -43.50 10.91
C ILE A 110 13.02 -43.59 11.69
N VAL A 111 13.16 -42.75 12.72
CA VAL A 111 14.24 -42.75 13.70
C VAL A 111 13.65 -43.06 15.06
N VAL A 112 14.12 -44.12 15.72
CA VAL A 112 13.67 -44.50 17.08
C VAL A 112 14.87 -44.53 18.01
N ARG A 113 14.71 -43.99 19.22
CA ARG A 113 15.71 -44.05 20.30
C ARG A 113 15.14 -44.77 21.52
N ASN A 114 15.98 -45.59 22.17
CA ASN A 114 15.69 -46.17 23.48
C ASN A 114 16.49 -45.49 24.62
N ALA A 115 16.11 -45.77 25.86
CA ALA A 115 16.75 -45.25 27.07
C ALA A 115 18.22 -45.67 27.23
N ALA A 116 18.65 -46.78 26.62
CA ALA A 116 20.05 -47.21 26.56
C ALA A 116 20.87 -46.49 25.47
N LYS A 117 20.28 -45.50 24.77
CA LYS A 117 20.87 -44.73 23.67
C LYS A 117 21.14 -45.53 22.39
N GLY A 118 20.55 -46.72 22.26
CA GLY A 118 20.40 -47.41 20.99
C GLY A 118 19.50 -46.60 20.06
N ILE A 119 19.87 -46.52 18.78
CA ILE A 119 19.15 -45.75 17.77
C ILE A 119 18.92 -46.64 16.54
N LEU A 120 17.64 -46.85 16.21
CA LEU A 120 17.23 -47.37 14.91
C LEU A 120 17.03 -46.19 13.95
N ARG A 121 17.53 -46.31 12.72
CA ARG A 121 17.21 -45.43 11.60
C ARG A 121 16.90 -46.29 10.39
N VAL A 122 15.67 -46.22 9.91
CA VAL A 122 15.14 -47.08 8.84
C VAL A 122 14.36 -46.24 7.84
N LYS A 123 14.41 -46.66 6.58
CA LYS A 123 13.60 -46.10 5.51
C LYS A 123 12.62 -47.16 5.02
N ILE A 124 11.34 -46.81 5.01
CA ILE A 124 10.25 -47.66 4.53
C ILE A 124 9.86 -47.18 3.13
N PRO A 125 9.95 -48.01 2.08
CA PRO A 125 9.46 -47.63 0.77
C PRO A 125 7.94 -47.51 0.81
N VAL A 126 7.40 -46.42 0.28
CA VAL A 126 5.95 -46.26 0.13
C VAL A 126 5.46 -47.12 -1.03
N THR A 127 4.41 -47.89 -0.78
CA THR A 127 3.69 -48.66 -1.81
C THR A 127 2.60 -47.79 -2.41
N ASP A 128 2.67 -47.50 -3.70
CA ASP A 128 1.61 -46.80 -4.41
C ASP A 128 0.43 -47.74 -4.71
N LEU A 129 -0.71 -47.45 -4.08
CA LEU A 129 -1.98 -48.15 -4.27
C LEU A 129 -3.06 -47.24 -4.89
N SER A 130 -2.67 -46.04 -5.38
CA SER A 130 -3.60 -45.10 -6.03
C SER A 130 -4.26 -45.66 -7.29
N ALA A 131 -3.53 -46.48 -8.05
CA ALA A 131 -4.02 -47.17 -9.23
C ALA A 131 -5.00 -48.33 -8.92
N THR A 132 -5.00 -48.85 -7.70
CA THR A 132 -5.92 -49.93 -7.25
C THR A 132 -7.12 -49.42 -6.46
N ASN A 133 -7.02 -48.25 -5.82
CA ASN A 133 -8.11 -47.59 -5.11
C ASN A 133 -8.80 -46.54 -5.99
N GLN A 134 -9.16 -46.91 -7.22
CA GLN A 134 -9.85 -45.99 -8.11
C GLN A 134 -11.33 -45.83 -7.75
N ILE A 135 -11.80 -44.58 -7.71
CA ILE A 135 -13.23 -44.28 -7.62
C ILE A 135 -13.82 -44.28 -9.04
N GLU A 136 -14.81 -45.13 -9.26
CA GLU A 136 -15.48 -45.26 -10.56
C GLU A 136 -16.06 -43.91 -11.01
N GLY A 137 -15.64 -43.45 -12.20
CA GLY A 137 -16.06 -42.17 -12.79
C GLY A 137 -15.14 -40.98 -12.54
N TYR A 138 -14.08 -41.10 -11.74
CA TYR A 138 -13.12 -40.01 -11.50
C TYR A 138 -11.75 -40.35 -12.08
N SER A 139 -11.14 -39.41 -12.81
CA SER A 139 -9.78 -39.56 -13.36
C SER A 139 -8.81 -38.61 -12.65
N PRO A 140 -7.86 -39.11 -11.84
CA PRO A 140 -6.95 -38.28 -11.05
C PRO A 140 -5.92 -37.50 -11.88
N ASP A 141 -5.83 -37.75 -13.19
CA ASP A 141 -4.92 -37.06 -14.12
C ASP A 141 -5.52 -35.82 -14.78
N LEU A 142 -6.81 -35.55 -14.59
CA LEU A 142 -7.47 -34.36 -15.14
C LEU A 142 -7.45 -33.25 -14.09
N LEU A 143 -6.62 -32.24 -14.31
CA LEU A 143 -6.67 -30.99 -13.55
C LEU A 143 -7.92 -30.21 -13.97
N PRO A 144 -8.51 -29.38 -13.09
CA PRO A 144 -9.55 -28.45 -13.51
C PRO A 144 -8.99 -27.41 -14.50
N PRO A 145 -9.84 -26.79 -15.34
CA PRO A 145 -9.39 -25.79 -16.32
C PRO A 145 -8.59 -24.66 -15.67
N VAL A 146 -7.57 -24.14 -16.35
CA VAL A 146 -6.80 -22.98 -15.87
C VAL A 146 -7.37 -21.71 -16.47
N ILE A 147 -7.81 -20.77 -15.64
CA ILE A 147 -8.32 -19.45 -16.08
C ILE A 147 -7.31 -18.36 -15.75
N THR A 148 -6.75 -17.72 -16.78
CA THR A 148 -5.84 -16.58 -16.68
C THR A 148 -6.54 -15.30 -17.12
N VAL A 149 -6.99 -14.50 -16.16
CA VAL A 149 -7.64 -13.20 -16.41
C VAL A 149 -6.59 -12.17 -16.84
N GLN A 150 -6.78 -11.58 -18.03
CA GLN A 150 -5.96 -10.51 -18.61
C GLN A 150 -6.60 -9.13 -18.40
N ALA A 151 -7.93 -9.06 -18.46
CA ALA A 151 -8.73 -7.86 -18.16
C ALA A 151 -10.00 -8.23 -17.37
N PRO A 152 -10.48 -7.37 -16.45
CA PRO A 152 -10.07 -5.98 -16.25
C PRO A 152 -8.79 -5.83 -15.41
N THR A 153 -7.86 -4.98 -15.89
CA THR A 153 -6.67 -4.55 -15.10
C THR A 153 -6.98 -3.40 -14.14
N VAL A 154 -8.13 -2.73 -14.33
CA VAL A 154 -8.64 -1.65 -13.49
C VAL A 154 -10.03 -2.04 -13.01
N ASN A 155 -10.22 -2.09 -11.69
CA ASN A 155 -11.46 -2.52 -11.05
C ASN A 155 -12.12 -1.42 -10.19
N HIS A 156 -11.72 -0.17 -10.39
CA HIS A 156 -12.29 1.01 -9.74
C HIS A 156 -12.58 2.05 -10.83
N PHE A 157 -13.82 2.53 -10.93
CA PHE A 157 -14.28 3.42 -11.98
C PHE A 157 -14.92 4.68 -11.41
N TYR A 158 -14.62 5.84 -11.99
CA TYR A 158 -15.12 7.12 -11.46
C TYR A 158 -16.64 7.23 -11.50
N GLY A 159 -17.29 6.85 -12.61
CA GLY A 159 -18.76 6.81 -12.73
C GLY A 159 -19.50 8.10 -12.39
N LEU A 160 -18.83 9.25 -12.42
CA LEU A 160 -19.40 10.53 -11.94
C LEU A 160 -20.44 11.12 -12.89
N ALA A 161 -20.34 10.81 -14.18
CA ALA A 161 -21.34 11.14 -15.19
C ALA A 161 -22.39 10.04 -15.32
N ASP A 162 -23.62 10.41 -15.67
CA ASP A 162 -24.76 9.50 -15.83
C ASP A 162 -24.73 8.81 -17.21
N VAL A 163 -23.59 8.19 -17.52
CA VAL A 163 -23.33 7.40 -18.72
C VAL A 163 -22.83 6.01 -18.31
N PRO A 164 -23.16 4.93 -19.04
CA PRO A 164 -22.62 3.61 -18.76
C PRO A 164 -21.08 3.59 -18.86
N ILE A 165 -20.46 2.70 -18.09
CA ILE A 165 -19.01 2.58 -17.99
C ILE A 165 -18.57 1.33 -18.76
N PRO A 166 -17.69 1.45 -19.76
CA PRO A 166 -17.20 0.28 -20.49
C PRO A 166 -16.30 -0.58 -19.58
N LEU A 167 -16.63 -1.87 -19.52
CA LEU A 167 -15.85 -2.93 -18.89
C LEU A 167 -15.45 -3.92 -19.98
N SER A 168 -14.15 -4.05 -20.22
CA SER A 168 -13.60 -5.12 -21.06
C SER A 168 -13.15 -6.26 -20.16
N VAL A 169 -13.63 -7.48 -20.47
CA VAL A 169 -13.22 -8.72 -19.81
C VAL A 169 -12.48 -9.58 -20.83
N ASP A 170 -11.26 -9.95 -20.50
CA ASP A 170 -10.40 -10.79 -21.34
C ASP A 170 -9.77 -11.86 -20.45
N ALA A 171 -9.94 -13.12 -20.80
CA ALA A 171 -9.37 -14.25 -20.08
C ALA A 171 -9.02 -15.39 -21.04
N LEU A 172 -7.82 -15.93 -20.87
CA LEU A 172 -7.40 -17.17 -21.51
C LEU A 172 -7.79 -18.34 -20.59
N ILE A 173 -8.61 -19.27 -21.10
CA ILE A 173 -8.95 -20.53 -20.44
C ILE A 173 -8.25 -21.66 -21.19
N THR A 174 -7.50 -22.50 -20.49
CA THR A 174 -6.81 -23.67 -21.05
C THR A 174 -7.16 -24.95 -20.28
N GLU A 175 -7.27 -26.06 -21.01
CA GLU A 175 -7.70 -27.37 -20.53
C GLU A 175 -6.91 -28.46 -21.27
N ASP A 176 -6.51 -29.52 -20.56
CA ASP A 176 -5.76 -30.65 -21.11
C ASP A 176 -6.69 -31.72 -21.75
N VAL A 177 -8.00 -31.63 -21.53
CA VAL A 177 -9.00 -32.64 -21.92
C VAL A 177 -10.04 -32.13 -22.93
N GLU A 178 -11.21 -31.67 -22.48
CA GLU A 178 -12.23 -31.01 -23.31
C GLU A 178 -13.11 -30.17 -22.37
N MET A 179 -13.19 -28.86 -22.62
CA MET A 179 -14.12 -27.96 -21.93
C MET A 179 -15.57 -28.23 -22.35
N ALA A 180 -16.49 -28.17 -21.38
CA ALA A 180 -17.92 -28.37 -21.56
C ALA A 180 -18.69 -27.03 -21.58
N ASP A 181 -18.42 -26.15 -20.61
CA ASP A 181 -18.97 -24.79 -20.55
C ASP A 181 -17.98 -23.79 -19.97
N ILE A 182 -18.08 -22.55 -20.42
CA ILE A 182 -17.44 -21.38 -19.83
C ILE A 182 -18.56 -20.38 -19.51
N TYR A 183 -18.84 -20.20 -18.23
CA TYR A 183 -19.88 -19.31 -17.73
C TYR A 183 -19.27 -18.01 -17.20
N PHE A 184 -19.85 -16.89 -17.59
CA PHE A 184 -19.46 -15.57 -17.12
C PHE A 184 -20.65 -14.84 -16.50
N LYS A 185 -20.39 -14.08 -15.44
CA LYS A 185 -21.40 -13.24 -14.78
C LYS A 185 -20.77 -11.94 -14.27
N VAL A 186 -21.43 -10.81 -14.49
CA VAL A 186 -21.26 -9.58 -13.71
C VAL A 186 -22.57 -9.31 -12.98
N TRP A 187 -22.53 -9.02 -11.69
CA TRP A 187 -23.71 -8.66 -10.91
C TRP A 187 -23.36 -7.69 -9.78
N GLY A 188 -24.36 -7.02 -9.22
CA GLY A 188 -24.20 -6.18 -8.04
C GLY A 188 -25.33 -5.19 -7.87
N GLU A 189 -25.13 -4.23 -6.98
CA GLU A 189 -26.11 -3.18 -6.70
C GLU A 189 -25.46 -1.81 -6.52
N ASN A 190 -26.23 -0.78 -6.85
CA ASN A 190 -25.86 0.60 -6.55
C ASN A 190 -26.36 1.02 -5.17
N VAL A 191 -25.87 2.15 -4.64
CA VAL A 191 -26.24 2.68 -3.31
C VAL A 191 -27.73 3.04 -3.15
N LYS A 192 -28.53 2.93 -4.22
CA LYS A 192 -30.00 3.08 -4.21
C LYS A 192 -30.72 1.73 -4.20
N GLY A 193 -29.99 0.61 -4.08
CA GLY A 193 -30.52 -0.76 -4.11
C GLY A 193 -31.00 -1.21 -5.50
N GLN A 194 -30.51 -0.57 -6.57
CA GLN A 194 -30.86 -1.00 -7.93
C GLN A 194 -29.89 -2.09 -8.37
N TYR A 195 -30.42 -3.29 -8.56
CA TYR A 195 -29.68 -4.46 -9.01
C TYR A 195 -29.30 -4.37 -10.49
N PHE A 196 -28.11 -4.87 -10.81
CA PHE A 196 -27.60 -5.05 -12.16
C PHE A 196 -27.07 -6.47 -12.32
N GLU A 197 -27.33 -7.09 -13.46
CA GLU A 197 -26.78 -8.39 -13.82
C GLU A 197 -26.63 -8.53 -15.34
N VAL A 198 -25.51 -9.09 -15.77
CA VAL A 198 -25.25 -9.58 -17.12
C VAL A 198 -24.57 -10.94 -16.98
N GLU A 199 -25.10 -11.95 -17.66
CA GLU A 199 -24.48 -13.28 -17.74
C GLU A 199 -24.25 -13.71 -19.19
N ASP A 200 -23.33 -14.66 -19.36
CA ASP A 200 -23.03 -15.30 -20.64
C ASP A 200 -22.63 -16.76 -20.43
N THR A 201 -22.85 -17.60 -21.43
CA THR A 201 -22.39 -18.99 -21.43
C THR A 201 -21.87 -19.35 -22.80
N TRP A 202 -20.59 -19.72 -22.87
CA TRP A 202 -19.98 -20.25 -24.06
C TRP A 202 -19.85 -21.77 -23.96
N ASN A 203 -20.21 -22.48 -25.04
CA ASN A 203 -19.97 -23.91 -25.20
C ASN A 203 -18.99 -24.11 -26.36
N PRO A 204 -17.77 -24.63 -26.12
CA PRO A 204 -16.81 -24.93 -27.17
C PRO A 204 -17.39 -25.78 -28.30
N THR A 205 -17.15 -25.37 -29.55
CA THR A 205 -17.68 -26.05 -30.75
C THR A 205 -16.60 -26.60 -31.67
N THR A 206 -15.42 -25.96 -31.71
CA THR A 206 -14.28 -26.42 -32.51
C THR A 206 -13.30 -27.27 -31.71
N GLU A 207 -12.44 -28.03 -32.40
CA GLU A 207 -11.40 -28.83 -31.74
C GLU A 207 -10.31 -27.98 -31.05
N GLU A 208 -10.18 -26.69 -31.38
CA GLU A 208 -9.25 -25.79 -30.69
C GLU A 208 -9.88 -25.23 -29.40
N GLU A 209 -11.12 -24.74 -29.50
CA GLU A 209 -11.90 -24.17 -28.38
C GLU A 209 -12.07 -25.12 -27.20
N LYS A 210 -12.05 -26.44 -27.42
CA LYS A 210 -12.17 -27.44 -26.35
C LYS A 210 -10.97 -27.48 -25.40
N PHE A 211 -9.79 -27.09 -25.86
CA PHE A 211 -8.54 -27.13 -25.08
C PHE A 211 -8.03 -25.73 -24.75
N SER A 212 -8.38 -24.72 -25.56
CA SER A 212 -7.95 -23.34 -25.37
C SER A 212 -9.00 -22.38 -25.92
N TYR A 213 -9.51 -21.49 -25.05
CA TYR A 213 -10.45 -20.45 -25.44
C TYR A 213 -10.07 -19.10 -24.85
N ASN A 214 -10.05 -18.06 -25.69
CA ASN A 214 -9.89 -16.68 -25.21
C ASN A 214 -11.27 -16.03 -25.10
N TYR A 215 -11.81 -15.97 -23.88
CA TYR A 215 -13.04 -15.25 -23.60
C TYR A 215 -12.74 -13.75 -23.60
N ALA A 216 -13.16 -13.06 -24.65
CA ALA A 216 -13.06 -11.60 -24.77
C ALA A 216 -14.46 -11.01 -24.96
N LYS A 217 -14.90 -10.13 -24.05
CA LYS A 217 -16.21 -9.47 -24.12
C LYS A 217 -16.16 -8.06 -23.54
N ASP A 218 -16.63 -7.11 -24.33
CA ASP A 218 -16.96 -5.76 -23.86
C ASP A 218 -18.42 -5.72 -23.39
N LEU A 219 -18.64 -5.10 -22.23
CA LEU A 219 -19.96 -4.83 -21.67
C LEU A 219 -19.98 -3.48 -20.98
N GLU A 220 -21.16 -3.00 -20.61
CA GLU A 220 -21.32 -1.74 -19.88
C GLU A 220 -21.89 -1.98 -18.48
N ILE A 221 -21.24 -1.42 -17.45
CA ILE A 221 -21.79 -1.38 -16.08
C ILE A 221 -22.42 -0.02 -15.80
N PRO A 222 -23.39 0.09 -14.86
CA PRO A 222 -24.07 1.36 -14.61
C PRO A 222 -23.12 2.44 -14.08
N GLY A 223 -23.13 3.61 -14.72
CA GLY A 223 -22.55 4.84 -14.18
C GLY A 223 -23.57 5.74 -13.51
N GLY A 224 -23.13 6.90 -13.06
CA GLY A 224 -23.98 7.95 -12.50
C GLY A 224 -24.45 7.72 -11.06
N THR A 225 -24.46 6.49 -10.56
CA THR A 225 -24.72 6.18 -9.14
C THR A 225 -23.61 5.26 -8.63
N VAL A 226 -23.13 5.53 -7.41
CA VAL A 226 -22.12 4.70 -6.74
C VAL A 226 -22.62 3.28 -6.60
N GLY A 227 -21.77 2.28 -6.82
CA GLY A 227 -22.15 0.88 -6.71
C GLY A 227 -20.97 -0.07 -6.55
N GLU A 228 -21.29 -1.25 -6.01
CA GLU A 228 -20.36 -2.36 -5.84
C GLU A 228 -20.87 -3.53 -6.67
N TYR A 229 -20.01 -4.01 -7.56
CA TYR A 229 -20.29 -5.11 -8.48
C TYR A 229 -19.20 -6.17 -8.35
N GLN A 230 -19.49 -7.36 -8.85
CA GLN A 230 -18.59 -8.50 -8.86
C GLN A 230 -18.64 -9.12 -10.25
N PHE A 231 -17.51 -9.63 -10.72
CA PHE A 231 -17.48 -10.49 -11.90
C PHE A 231 -16.93 -11.87 -11.53
N MET A 232 -17.38 -12.88 -12.27
CA MET A 232 -16.95 -14.27 -12.14
C MET A 232 -16.81 -14.89 -13.53
N ILE A 233 -15.77 -15.69 -13.71
CA ILE A 233 -15.60 -16.63 -14.82
C ILE A 233 -15.51 -18.03 -14.19
N ARG A 234 -16.37 -18.95 -14.62
CA ARG A 234 -16.27 -20.39 -14.34
C ARG A 234 -15.97 -21.12 -15.63
N ALA A 235 -15.07 -22.08 -15.59
CA ALA A 235 -14.89 -23.06 -16.64
C ALA A 235 -15.16 -24.46 -16.07
N THR A 236 -15.83 -25.30 -16.84
CA THR A 236 -16.15 -26.70 -16.51
C THR A 236 -15.59 -27.62 -17.59
N ASP A 237 -14.91 -28.70 -17.22
CA ASP A 237 -14.46 -29.73 -18.17
C ASP A 237 -15.56 -30.79 -18.43
N LYS A 238 -15.31 -31.72 -19.37
CA LYS A 238 -16.20 -32.86 -19.63
C LYS A 238 -16.30 -33.88 -18.49
N ALA A 239 -15.37 -33.90 -17.54
CA ALA A 239 -15.42 -34.75 -16.35
C ALA A 239 -16.25 -34.13 -15.21
N GLY A 240 -16.59 -32.85 -15.30
CA GLY A 240 -17.30 -32.08 -14.29
C GLY A 240 -16.40 -31.36 -13.30
N ASN A 241 -15.07 -31.33 -13.53
CA ASN A 241 -14.15 -30.49 -12.76
C ASN A 241 -14.42 -29.02 -13.09
N GLN A 242 -14.28 -28.14 -12.10
CA GLN A 242 -14.57 -26.72 -12.23
C GLN A 242 -13.42 -25.87 -11.72
N ALA A 243 -13.13 -24.79 -12.45
CA ALA A 243 -12.35 -23.67 -11.96
C ALA A 243 -13.21 -22.42 -11.94
N VAL A 244 -13.02 -21.59 -10.91
CA VAL A 244 -13.74 -20.31 -10.74
C VAL A 244 -12.72 -19.24 -10.39
N THR A 245 -12.80 -18.11 -11.09
CA THR A 245 -12.05 -16.88 -10.77
C THR A 245 -12.98 -15.67 -10.89
N GLY A 246 -12.56 -14.53 -10.36
CA GLY A 246 -13.39 -13.34 -10.33
C GLY A 246 -12.76 -12.18 -9.57
N GLY A 247 -13.51 -11.10 -9.42
CA GLY A 247 -13.06 -9.91 -8.70
C GLY A 247 -14.18 -8.92 -8.42
N ASN A 248 -13.93 -8.05 -7.44
CA ASN A 248 -14.83 -6.93 -7.13
C ASN A 248 -14.52 -5.75 -8.07
N LEU A 249 -15.57 -5.08 -8.53
CA LEU A 249 -15.55 -3.84 -9.30
C LEU A 249 -16.27 -2.76 -8.47
N THR A 250 -15.69 -1.57 -8.35
CA THR A 250 -16.36 -0.44 -7.67
C THR A 250 -16.59 0.71 -8.64
N VAL A 251 -17.74 1.36 -8.50
CA VAL A 251 -18.12 2.54 -9.28
C VAL A 251 -18.39 3.69 -8.32
N GLY A 252 -17.78 4.84 -8.56
CA GLY A 252 -18.07 6.08 -7.84
C GLY A 252 -17.54 6.14 -6.39
N MET A 253 -16.82 5.11 -5.92
CA MET A 253 -16.15 5.10 -4.62
C MET A 253 -14.79 5.78 -4.73
N MET A 254 -14.65 6.96 -4.12
CA MET A 254 -13.44 7.78 -4.22
C MET A 254 -12.51 7.52 -3.03
N ASP A 255 -11.21 7.41 -3.27
CA ASP A 255 -10.21 7.34 -2.20
C ASP A 255 -9.72 8.73 -1.79
N ARG A 256 -9.60 9.63 -2.76
CA ARG A 256 -9.10 10.98 -2.58
C ARG A 256 -10.00 11.98 -3.28
N LEU A 257 -10.20 13.13 -2.65
CA LEU A 257 -10.91 14.27 -3.21
C LEU A 257 -10.14 15.56 -2.88
N TYR A 258 -10.01 16.44 -3.86
CA TYR A 258 -9.39 17.75 -3.73
C TYR A 258 -10.35 18.83 -4.20
N LEU A 259 -10.52 19.89 -3.42
CA LEU A 259 -11.10 21.14 -3.93
C LEU A 259 -10.06 21.84 -4.79
N SER A 260 -10.42 22.25 -6.01
CA SER A 260 -9.61 23.13 -6.85
C SER A 260 -10.22 24.52 -6.91
N ASP A 261 -9.37 25.54 -6.83
CA ASP A 261 -9.71 26.96 -7.06
C ASP A 261 -8.86 27.56 -8.21
N ALA A 262 -8.41 26.71 -9.14
CA ALA A 262 -7.74 27.18 -10.34
C ALA A 262 -8.71 27.99 -11.22
N LYS A 263 -8.31 29.21 -11.59
CA LYS A 263 -9.05 30.04 -12.55
C LYS A 263 -9.07 29.39 -13.94
N ASN A 264 -7.96 28.76 -14.34
CA ASN A 264 -7.76 28.12 -15.65
C ASN A 264 -6.59 27.13 -15.64
N ASP A 265 -6.41 26.34 -16.70
CA ASP A 265 -5.31 25.37 -16.85
C ASP A 265 -3.92 26.03 -16.93
N GLY A 266 -3.85 27.29 -17.34
CA GLY A 266 -2.62 28.09 -17.27
C GLY A 266 -2.18 28.35 -15.82
N GLU A 267 -3.11 28.37 -14.87
CA GLU A 267 -2.82 28.58 -13.45
C GLU A 267 -2.46 27.25 -12.77
N VAL A 268 -3.12 26.17 -13.18
CA VAL A 268 -2.72 24.78 -12.86
C VAL A 268 -1.26 24.55 -13.29
N SER A 269 -0.95 24.72 -14.58
CA SER A 269 0.42 24.58 -15.12
C SER A 269 1.39 25.65 -14.62
N GLY A 270 0.88 26.78 -14.16
CA GLY A 270 1.62 27.87 -13.54
C GLY A 270 1.90 27.71 -12.05
N GLN A 271 1.37 26.70 -11.36
CA GLN A 271 1.52 26.61 -9.90
C GLN A 271 2.98 26.35 -9.46
N GLY A 272 3.32 26.86 -8.27
CA GLY A 272 4.65 26.68 -7.67
C GLY A 272 4.90 25.23 -7.24
N PHE A 273 6.15 24.79 -7.34
CA PHE A 273 6.63 23.49 -6.83
C PHE A 273 7.90 23.70 -6.02
N ASP A 274 8.07 22.96 -4.93
CA ASP A 274 9.30 22.98 -4.14
C ASP A 274 10.41 22.15 -4.79
N ALA A 275 11.46 22.82 -5.25
CA ALA A 275 12.60 22.25 -5.97
C ALA A 275 13.37 21.18 -5.19
N TYR A 276 13.28 21.15 -3.86
CA TYR A 276 13.94 20.14 -3.01
C TYR A 276 12.96 19.26 -2.23
N ALA A 277 11.65 19.39 -2.43
CA ALA A 277 10.73 18.39 -1.93
C ALA A 277 10.86 17.13 -2.82
N SER A 278 10.39 15.96 -2.38
CA SER A 278 10.61 14.74 -3.18
C SER A 278 9.91 14.82 -4.55
N ALA A 279 10.15 13.81 -5.35
CA ALA A 279 9.33 13.44 -6.51
C ALA A 279 7.81 13.64 -6.27
N ASP A 280 7.32 13.27 -5.09
CA ASP A 280 5.90 13.18 -4.72
C ASP A 280 5.32 14.50 -4.18
N ALA A 281 6.03 15.62 -4.35
CA ALA A 281 5.70 16.87 -3.71
C ALA A 281 4.61 17.66 -4.42
N TRP A 282 3.55 17.97 -3.67
CA TRP A 282 2.37 18.70 -4.05
C TRP A 282 2.67 20.10 -4.61
N GLY A 283 1.95 20.46 -5.68
CA GLY A 283 1.91 21.82 -6.19
C GLY A 283 1.32 22.78 -5.15
N VAL A 284 2.01 23.89 -4.92
CA VAL A 284 1.70 24.86 -3.86
C VAL A 284 0.73 25.90 -4.42
N GLY A 285 -0.46 25.51 -4.80
CA GLY A 285 -1.33 26.38 -5.58
C GLY A 285 -2.80 26.00 -5.55
N THR A 286 -3.19 25.18 -6.53
CA THR A 286 -4.55 25.17 -7.04
C THR A 286 -5.39 23.96 -6.64
N LEU A 287 -4.90 23.14 -5.71
CA LEU A 287 -5.67 22.08 -5.04
C LEU A 287 -5.68 22.32 -3.53
N VAL A 288 -6.65 21.72 -2.83
CA VAL A 288 -6.72 21.58 -1.38
C VAL A 288 -7.26 20.19 -1.05
N PRO A 289 -6.53 19.34 -0.29
CA PRO A 289 -6.98 17.99 0.04
C PRO A 289 -8.18 18.06 0.98
N MET A 290 -9.19 17.25 0.72
CA MET A 290 -10.32 17.09 1.62
C MET A 290 -10.07 15.88 2.52
N GLN A 291 -10.23 16.01 3.84
CA GLN A 291 -10.14 14.88 4.75
C GLN A 291 -11.31 13.91 4.48
N LYS A 292 -11.01 12.63 4.23
CA LYS A 292 -12.03 11.58 4.16
C LYS A 292 -12.53 11.30 5.58
N ILE A 293 -13.83 11.51 5.81
CA ILE A 293 -14.50 11.39 7.13
C ILE A 293 -15.57 10.29 7.16
N GLY A 294 -15.82 9.62 6.03
CA GLY A 294 -16.69 8.47 5.88
C GLY A 294 -16.40 7.72 4.58
N ASN A 295 -17.19 6.71 4.23
CA ASN A 295 -16.92 5.81 3.10
C ASN A 295 -16.72 6.54 1.76
N ASN A 296 -17.50 7.58 1.49
CA ASN A 296 -17.39 8.44 0.31
C ASN A 296 -17.65 9.93 0.66
N LEU A 297 -17.42 10.29 1.93
CA LEU A 297 -17.73 11.58 2.52
C LEU A 297 -16.43 12.31 2.87
N PHE A 298 -16.30 13.55 2.40
CA PHE A 298 -15.08 14.34 2.46
C PHE A 298 -15.33 15.72 3.07
N GLN A 299 -14.33 16.29 3.74
CA GLN A 299 -14.45 17.56 4.46
C GLN A 299 -13.19 18.44 4.31
N LEU A 300 -13.35 19.75 4.12
CA LEU A 300 -12.25 20.71 4.31
C LEU A 300 -12.75 22.01 4.95
N ASN A 301 -11.83 22.80 5.51
CA ASN A 301 -12.08 24.19 5.88
C ASN A 301 -11.49 25.11 4.81
N TYR A 302 -12.32 25.99 4.24
CA TYR A 302 -11.97 26.85 3.10
C TYR A 302 -12.42 28.29 3.35
N TYR A 303 -11.65 29.27 2.89
CA TYR A 303 -12.13 30.65 2.77
C TYR A 303 -12.68 30.88 1.37
N TYR A 304 -14.00 31.03 1.28
CA TYR A 304 -14.69 31.34 0.04
C TYR A 304 -14.69 32.84 -0.20
N ARG A 305 -14.18 33.26 -1.36
CA ARG A 305 -14.05 34.68 -1.71
C ARG A 305 -15.32 35.23 -2.36
N ASN A 306 -16.03 34.37 -3.09
CA ASN A 306 -17.09 34.69 -4.04
C ASN A 306 -16.67 35.73 -5.11
N ASP A 307 -15.42 35.68 -5.56
CA ASP A 307 -14.91 36.58 -6.61
C ASP A 307 -15.43 36.15 -8.00
N ASN A 308 -15.55 37.09 -8.95
CA ASN A 308 -16.08 36.80 -10.30
C ASN A 308 -15.22 35.82 -11.12
N ASP A 309 -13.96 35.62 -10.75
CA ASP A 309 -13.03 34.68 -11.37
C ASP A 309 -12.74 33.44 -10.50
N GLU A 310 -13.46 33.27 -9.38
CA GLU A 310 -13.39 32.06 -8.56
C GLU A 310 -14.12 30.90 -9.25
N ASN A 311 -13.45 29.76 -9.35
CA ASN A 311 -13.78 28.69 -10.30
C ASN A 311 -13.63 27.31 -9.63
N ILE A 312 -14.51 27.04 -8.66
CA ILE A 312 -14.45 25.91 -7.74
C ILE A 312 -14.83 24.59 -8.41
N ARG A 313 -13.99 23.56 -8.22
CA ARG A 313 -14.22 22.17 -8.65
C ARG A 313 -13.85 21.20 -7.54
N PHE A 314 -14.35 19.98 -7.63
CA PHE A 314 -13.88 18.83 -6.86
C PHE A 314 -13.29 17.80 -7.82
N ILE A 315 -12.03 17.42 -7.58
CA ILE A 315 -11.24 16.54 -8.44
C ILE A 315 -10.89 15.29 -7.64
N ALA A 316 -11.36 14.14 -8.11
CA ALA A 316 -11.28 12.88 -7.38
C ALA A 316 -10.15 11.97 -7.91
N PHE A 317 -9.65 11.07 -7.06
CA PHE A 317 -8.69 10.03 -7.41
C PHE A 317 -9.01 8.72 -6.68
N MET A 318 -8.66 7.59 -7.31
CA MET A 318 -8.91 6.23 -6.80
C MET A 318 -7.61 5.42 -6.72
N GLY A 319 -7.51 4.51 -5.77
CA GLY A 319 -6.38 3.61 -5.58
C GLY A 319 -5.03 4.35 -5.46
N ALA A 320 -4.12 4.01 -6.37
CA ALA A 320 -2.77 4.57 -6.42
C ALA A 320 -2.66 5.91 -7.17
N ASP A 321 -3.74 6.40 -7.80
CA ASP A 321 -3.69 7.65 -8.56
C ASP A 321 -3.47 8.88 -7.68
N ARG A 322 -2.69 9.83 -8.22
CA ARG A 322 -2.28 11.06 -7.56
C ARG A 322 -2.33 12.24 -8.53
N PRO A 323 -2.65 13.45 -8.08
CA PRO A 323 -2.64 14.65 -8.92
C PRO A 323 -1.25 15.09 -9.43
N PHE A 324 -0.15 14.47 -8.99
CA PHE A 324 1.22 14.90 -9.33
C PHE A 324 2.12 13.71 -9.70
N ASN A 325 3.01 13.94 -10.67
CA ASN A 325 3.95 12.95 -11.17
C ASN A 325 5.23 12.91 -10.31
N GLN A 326 5.69 11.69 -10.01
CA GLN A 326 6.92 11.45 -9.25
C GLN A 326 8.16 11.92 -10.04
N SER A 327 8.32 11.45 -11.27
CA SER A 327 9.46 11.80 -12.12
C SER A 327 9.12 11.72 -13.61
N PRO A 328 9.38 12.75 -14.43
CA PRO A 328 9.74 14.10 -14.01
C PRO A 328 8.59 14.75 -13.21
N ARG A 329 8.93 15.72 -12.33
CA ARG A 329 7.92 16.48 -11.58
C ARG A 329 6.93 17.13 -12.55
N GLY A 330 5.64 16.96 -12.29
CA GLY A 330 4.60 17.49 -13.15
C GLY A 330 3.20 17.27 -12.59
N ILE A 331 2.22 17.71 -13.35
CA ILE A 331 0.79 17.68 -13.02
C ILE A 331 0.15 16.49 -13.75
N LYS A 332 -0.76 15.80 -13.04
CA LYS A 332 -1.50 14.63 -13.55
C LYS A 332 -3.02 14.80 -13.41
N TYR A 333 -3.52 16.04 -13.42
CA TYR A 333 -4.95 16.37 -13.43
C TYR A 333 -5.26 17.50 -14.40
N THR A 334 -6.51 17.55 -14.84
CA THR A 334 -7.09 18.64 -15.63
C THR A 334 -8.33 19.20 -14.92
N LEU A 335 -8.86 20.32 -15.40
CA LEU A 335 -10.08 20.94 -14.85
C LEU A 335 -11.37 20.42 -15.51
N ASP A 336 -11.25 19.45 -16.44
CA ASP A 336 -12.31 18.95 -17.32
C ASP A 336 -12.39 17.41 -17.43
N GLY A 337 -11.59 16.67 -16.65
CA GLY A 337 -11.52 15.21 -16.70
C GLY A 337 -12.76 14.49 -16.18
N THR A 338 -12.87 13.18 -16.46
CA THR A 338 -13.98 12.30 -16.02
C THR A 338 -14.06 12.11 -14.51
N ASN A 339 -13.05 12.56 -13.78
CA ASN A 339 -12.93 12.57 -12.32
C ASN A 339 -13.29 13.93 -11.68
N VAL A 340 -13.82 14.87 -12.46
CA VAL A 340 -14.15 16.23 -12.02
C VAL A 340 -15.66 16.40 -11.86
N VAL A 341 -16.07 17.01 -10.75
CA VAL A 341 -17.45 17.51 -10.54
C VAL A 341 -17.43 18.94 -10.00
N ALA A 342 -18.52 19.66 -10.20
CA ALA A 342 -18.75 21.00 -9.64
C ALA A 342 -20.22 21.20 -9.28
N LEU A 343 -20.55 22.26 -8.53
CA LEU A 343 -21.94 22.60 -8.20
C LEU A 343 -22.77 22.77 -9.49
N ALA A 344 -23.90 22.08 -9.58
CA ALA A 344 -24.84 22.19 -10.69
C ALA A 344 -25.52 23.57 -10.69
N ALA A 345 -25.61 24.19 -11.87
CA ALA A 345 -26.15 25.53 -12.02
C ALA A 345 -27.58 25.65 -11.50
N GLY A 346 -27.81 26.57 -10.55
CA GLY A 346 -29.11 26.77 -9.92
C GLY A 346 -29.50 25.72 -8.85
N SER A 347 -28.64 24.74 -8.53
CA SER A 347 -28.84 23.90 -7.36
C SER A 347 -28.35 24.60 -6.07
N GLN A 348 -28.77 24.08 -4.92
CA GLN A 348 -28.28 24.48 -3.59
C GLN A 348 -27.36 23.43 -2.96
N GLU A 349 -27.22 22.24 -3.57
CA GLU A 349 -26.35 21.18 -3.04
C GLU A 349 -25.85 20.19 -4.10
N ASP A 350 -26.52 20.01 -5.25
CA ASP A 350 -26.17 18.96 -6.21
C ASP A 350 -24.85 19.22 -6.94
N LEU A 351 -24.04 18.17 -7.10
CA LEU A 351 -22.84 18.14 -7.91
C LEU A 351 -23.10 17.47 -9.25
N THR A 352 -22.53 18.03 -10.31
CA THR A 352 -22.61 17.50 -11.67
C THR A 352 -21.22 17.26 -12.28
N ALA A 353 -21.10 16.17 -13.03
CA ALA A 353 -19.96 15.92 -13.92
C ALA A 353 -20.16 16.54 -15.32
N ASN A 354 -21.37 17.02 -15.64
CA ASN A 354 -21.60 17.82 -16.84
C ASN A 354 -21.15 19.26 -16.57
N LEU A 355 -19.87 19.53 -16.83
CA LEU A 355 -19.24 20.82 -16.55
C LEU A 355 -19.77 21.99 -17.39
N GLN A 356 -20.54 21.73 -18.46
CA GLN A 356 -21.27 22.77 -19.20
C GLN A 356 -22.55 23.23 -18.47
N ALA A 357 -23.01 22.46 -17.48
CA ALA A 357 -24.15 22.75 -16.61
C ALA A 357 -23.73 23.06 -15.16
N ALA A 358 -22.46 23.43 -14.94
CA ALA A 358 -21.92 23.76 -13.64
C ALA A 358 -21.79 25.28 -13.42
N GLU A 359 -21.90 25.72 -12.16
CA GLU A 359 -21.75 27.12 -11.75
C GLU A 359 -20.32 27.46 -11.29
N PHE A 360 -19.50 26.43 -11.02
CA PHE A 360 -18.12 26.56 -10.48
C PHE A 360 -18.02 27.41 -9.20
N LYS A 361 -19.05 27.33 -8.36
CA LYS A 361 -19.21 28.08 -7.12
C LYS A 361 -19.47 27.13 -5.95
N LEU A 362 -19.40 27.66 -4.73
CA LEU A 362 -19.92 26.96 -3.55
C LEU A 362 -21.40 27.34 -3.35
N PRO A 363 -22.22 26.51 -2.66
CA PRO A 363 -23.65 26.74 -2.46
C PRO A 363 -23.96 27.84 -1.41
N VAL A 364 -23.25 28.95 -1.49
CA VAL A 364 -23.34 30.11 -0.59
C VAL A 364 -23.05 31.39 -1.38
N SER A 365 -23.74 32.48 -1.01
CA SER A 365 -23.61 33.79 -1.69
C SER A 365 -22.68 34.78 -0.96
N GLN A 366 -22.30 34.48 0.28
CA GLN A 366 -21.48 35.35 1.12
C GLN A 366 -20.01 34.90 1.13
N LYS A 367 -19.08 35.86 1.10
CA LYS A 367 -17.66 35.60 1.37
C LYS A 367 -17.47 35.22 2.84
N GLY A 368 -16.59 34.26 3.13
CA GLY A 368 -16.39 33.82 4.51
C GLY A 368 -15.65 32.49 4.65
N TYR A 369 -15.41 32.10 5.90
CA TYR A 369 -14.91 30.77 6.22
C TYR A 369 -16.05 29.76 6.26
N TYR A 370 -15.83 28.62 5.60
CA TYR A 370 -16.79 27.53 5.55
C TYR A 370 -16.11 26.20 5.78
N THR A 371 -16.78 25.33 6.51
CA THR A 371 -16.55 23.90 6.48
C THR A 371 -17.32 23.34 5.28
N ILE A 372 -16.58 22.91 4.26
CA ILE A 372 -17.11 22.29 3.05
C ILE A 372 -17.16 20.79 3.30
N THR A 373 -18.34 20.19 3.12
CA THR A 373 -18.55 18.75 3.12
C THR A 373 -19.03 18.32 1.75
N VAL A 374 -18.46 17.26 1.19
CA VAL A 374 -18.87 16.66 -0.09
C VAL A 374 -19.16 15.19 0.12
N ASP A 375 -20.37 14.77 -0.25
CA ASP A 375 -20.78 13.37 -0.34
C ASP A 375 -20.75 12.95 -1.81
N MET A 376 -19.77 12.14 -2.18
CA MET A 376 -19.63 11.66 -3.56
C MET A 376 -20.62 10.53 -3.90
N SER A 377 -21.30 9.94 -2.90
CA SER A 377 -22.35 8.94 -3.11
C SER A 377 -23.72 9.56 -3.36
N ALA A 378 -24.06 10.62 -2.64
CA ALA A 378 -25.22 11.46 -2.93
C ALA A 378 -24.98 12.42 -4.10
N LYS A 379 -23.72 12.66 -4.47
CA LYS A 379 -23.25 13.78 -5.33
C LYS A 379 -23.75 15.12 -4.79
N THR A 380 -23.50 15.41 -3.51
CA THR A 380 -23.89 16.69 -2.90
C THR A 380 -22.71 17.40 -2.24
N VAL A 381 -22.80 18.74 -2.18
CA VAL A 381 -21.88 19.64 -1.49
C VAL A 381 -22.65 20.52 -0.52
N LYS A 382 -22.09 20.71 0.68
CA LYS A 382 -22.61 21.61 1.70
C LYS A 382 -21.51 22.53 2.22
N ALA A 383 -21.76 23.83 2.22
CA ALA A 383 -20.88 24.82 2.84
C ALA A 383 -21.51 25.33 4.14
N THR A 384 -21.01 24.85 5.29
CA THR A 384 -21.50 25.28 6.61
C THR A 384 -20.63 26.42 7.14
N PRO A 385 -21.17 27.57 7.58
CA PRO A 385 -20.37 28.67 8.12
C PRO A 385 -19.46 28.22 9.25
N LEU A 386 -18.17 28.50 9.11
CA LEU A 386 -17.15 28.21 10.12
C LEU A 386 -16.84 29.49 10.88
N ALA A 387 -17.09 29.49 12.19
CA ALA A 387 -16.48 30.49 13.06
C ALA A 387 -14.95 30.34 12.97
N ALA A 388 -14.23 31.43 12.68
CA ALA A 388 -12.78 31.42 12.49
C ALA A 388 -12.06 31.16 13.84
N THR A 389 -12.03 29.90 14.26
CA THR A 389 -11.33 29.40 15.44
C THR A 389 -10.15 28.55 15.00
N ASN A 390 -8.98 28.84 15.57
CA ASN A 390 -7.64 28.39 15.15
C ASN A 390 -7.08 29.23 13.97
N PRO A 391 -5.80 29.64 13.98
CA PRO A 391 -4.76 29.45 14.97
C PRO A 391 -5.06 29.87 16.41
N ASP A 392 -4.30 29.29 17.35
CA ASP A 392 -4.10 29.86 18.69
C ASP A 392 -3.27 31.14 18.60
N PHE A 393 -3.93 32.22 18.15
CA PHE A 393 -3.36 33.55 18.06
C PHE A 393 -2.99 34.16 19.42
N ALA A 394 -3.45 33.56 20.53
CA ALA A 394 -3.05 33.98 21.87
C ALA A 394 -1.65 33.46 22.26
N ASN A 395 -1.06 32.56 21.47
CA ASN A 395 0.28 32.03 21.70
C ASN A 395 1.36 32.96 21.13
N PRO A 396 2.07 33.77 21.96
CA PRO A 396 3.08 34.70 21.47
C PRO A 396 4.34 33.98 20.96
N ALA A 397 4.51 32.70 21.28
CA ALA A 397 5.60 31.87 20.75
C ALA A 397 5.32 31.34 19.33
N LEU A 398 4.09 31.49 18.81
CA LEU A 398 3.73 31.17 17.42
C LEU A 398 3.33 32.41 16.61
N PHE A 399 2.66 33.38 17.24
CA PHE A 399 2.13 34.59 16.61
C PHE A 399 2.54 35.86 17.41
N PRO A 400 3.84 36.22 17.42
CA PRO A 400 4.35 37.31 18.24
C PRO A 400 3.74 38.66 17.86
N GLY A 401 2.94 39.25 18.75
CA GLY A 401 2.33 40.57 18.54
C GLY A 401 1.13 40.60 17.59
N PHE A 402 0.66 39.44 17.11
CA PHE A 402 -0.60 39.35 16.37
C PHE A 402 -1.80 39.29 17.33
N SER A 403 -2.92 39.88 16.92
CA SER A 403 -4.24 39.45 17.41
C SER A 403 -5.30 39.68 16.33
N ALA A 404 -6.48 39.08 16.47
CA ALA A 404 -7.59 39.35 15.54
C ALA A 404 -8.06 40.82 15.56
N SER A 405 -7.79 41.56 16.64
CA SER A 405 -8.06 43.00 16.78
C SER A 405 -6.88 43.90 16.37
N ASN A 406 -5.68 43.35 16.27
CA ASN A 406 -4.46 44.01 15.81
C ASN A 406 -3.67 43.06 14.88
N PRO A 407 -4.19 42.81 13.65
CA PRO A 407 -3.53 41.92 12.71
C PRO A 407 -2.26 42.56 12.14
N TYR A 408 -1.32 41.74 11.67
CA TYR A 408 -0.13 42.27 11.00
C TYR A 408 -0.50 43.07 9.75
N PRO A 409 0.19 44.17 9.43
CA PRO A 409 0.01 44.87 8.15
C PRO A 409 0.46 44.03 6.94
N TYR A 410 1.50 43.21 7.11
CA TYR A 410 2.07 42.36 6.07
C TYR A 410 2.81 41.15 6.68
N LEU A 411 3.21 40.20 5.83
CA LEU A 411 4.17 39.12 6.13
C LEU A 411 5.38 39.24 5.22
N ALA A 412 6.59 39.34 5.79
CA ALA A 412 7.82 39.49 5.01
C ALA A 412 8.20 38.17 4.32
N ILE A 413 8.52 38.23 3.03
CA ILE A 413 9.09 37.12 2.26
C ILE A 413 10.60 37.19 2.34
N ILE A 414 11.19 36.18 2.99
CA ILE A 414 12.63 36.12 3.26
C ILE A 414 13.24 35.01 2.40
N SER A 415 14.35 35.31 1.73
CA SER A 415 15.06 34.34 0.91
C SER A 415 16.52 34.15 1.26
N GLY A 416 17.03 32.93 1.06
CA GLY A 416 18.46 32.60 1.19
C GLY A 416 19.32 33.11 0.03
N GLY A 417 18.75 33.89 -0.89
CA GLY A 417 19.43 34.42 -2.07
C GLY A 417 18.43 34.83 -3.16
N ALA A 418 18.48 36.10 -3.55
CA ALA A 418 17.93 36.66 -4.80
C ALA A 418 16.44 36.42 -5.13
N VAL A 419 15.55 36.92 -4.26
CA VAL A 419 14.35 37.63 -4.76
C VAL A 419 14.81 39.00 -5.29
N VAL A 420 14.28 39.45 -6.42
CA VAL A 420 14.71 40.73 -7.01
C VAL A 420 14.28 41.89 -6.11
N GLY A 421 15.27 42.58 -5.53
CA GLY A 421 15.07 43.70 -4.60
C GLY A 421 15.44 43.41 -3.13
N THR A 422 15.70 42.15 -2.72
CA THR A 422 16.05 41.81 -1.32
C THR A 422 17.53 42.04 -0.98
N SER A 423 18.08 43.23 -1.25
CA SER A 423 19.47 43.55 -0.91
C SER A 423 19.66 43.79 0.59
N GLY A 424 19.80 42.70 1.34
CA GLY A 424 19.96 42.68 2.79
C GLY A 424 18.64 42.43 3.54
N TRP A 425 18.75 42.03 4.81
CA TRP A 425 17.63 41.73 5.72
C TRP A 425 16.92 43.00 6.23
N ALA A 426 16.83 44.02 5.38
CA ALA A 426 16.07 45.22 5.65
C ALA A 426 14.61 44.98 5.26
N GLU A 427 13.71 45.50 6.09
CA GLU A 427 12.29 45.62 5.79
C GLU A 427 12.11 46.63 4.65
N ILE A 428 11.66 46.18 3.47
CA ILE A 428 11.45 47.03 2.29
C ILE A 428 9.99 46.88 1.85
N GLU A 429 9.25 47.99 1.90
CA GLU A 429 7.78 48.02 1.78
C GLU A 429 7.20 47.72 0.38
N ASN A 430 7.98 47.34 -0.64
CA ASN A 430 7.51 47.46 -2.05
C ASN A 430 7.95 46.37 -3.05
N ASN A 431 8.16 45.11 -2.64
CA ASN A 431 8.19 43.93 -3.57
C ASN A 431 8.38 42.55 -2.88
N THR A 432 8.55 42.52 -1.56
CA THR A 432 9.11 41.37 -0.83
C THR A 432 8.26 40.98 0.37
N SER A 433 6.96 41.31 0.33
CA SER A 433 6.00 41.08 1.41
C SER A 433 4.63 40.72 0.83
N LEU A 434 3.86 39.92 1.57
CA LEU A 434 2.43 39.71 1.33
C LEU A 434 1.65 40.67 2.24
N TYR A 435 0.81 41.51 1.67
CA TYR A 435 0.04 42.52 2.42
C TYR A 435 -1.27 41.91 2.87
N LYS A 436 -1.72 42.31 4.07
CA LYS A 436 -3.03 41.94 4.56
C LYS A 436 -4.10 42.41 3.56
N GLU A 437 -4.97 41.50 3.12
CA GLU A 437 -6.04 41.85 2.18
C GLU A 437 -7.03 42.86 2.79
N ALA A 438 -7.62 43.71 1.94
CA ALA A 438 -8.65 44.65 2.36
C ALA A 438 -9.85 43.90 2.96
N ASP A 439 -10.38 44.42 4.07
CA ASP A 439 -11.46 43.82 4.85
C ASP A 439 -11.22 42.37 5.33
N HIS A 440 -9.97 41.91 5.38
CA HIS A 440 -9.64 40.57 5.87
C HIS A 440 -8.48 40.57 6.88
N ASN A 441 -8.64 39.91 8.03
CA ASN A 441 -7.64 39.96 9.11
C ASN A 441 -6.58 38.86 9.06
N PHE A 442 -6.80 37.81 8.25
CA PHE A 442 -6.01 36.58 8.28
C PHE A 442 -5.41 36.16 6.94
N ILE A 443 -5.74 36.85 5.85
CA ILE A 443 -5.26 36.52 4.50
C ILE A 443 -4.32 37.62 4.04
N TYR A 444 -3.19 37.19 3.49
CA TYR A 444 -2.12 38.05 3.00
C TYR A 444 -1.85 37.69 1.55
N SER A 445 -1.77 38.68 0.67
CA SER A 445 -1.45 38.45 -0.73
C SER A 445 -0.52 39.50 -1.33
N GLY A 446 0.12 39.16 -2.43
CA GLY A 446 1.12 40.02 -3.05
C GLY A 446 1.86 39.36 -4.20
N HIS A 447 2.78 40.12 -4.78
CA HIS A 447 3.62 39.69 -5.89
C HIS A 447 5.10 39.74 -5.49
N PHE A 448 5.90 38.83 -6.04
CA PHE A 448 7.35 38.86 -5.91
C PHE A 448 8.02 38.19 -7.11
N ARG A 449 9.28 38.54 -7.39
CA ARG A 449 10.08 37.96 -8.48
C ARG A 449 11.26 37.16 -7.96
N THR A 450 11.35 35.88 -8.30
CA THR A 450 12.56 35.07 -8.06
C THR A 450 13.61 35.36 -9.12
N ALA A 451 14.91 35.27 -8.79
CA ALA A 451 16.00 35.44 -9.76
C ALA A 451 16.76 34.12 -10.07
N GLY A 452 16.23 32.97 -9.63
CA GLY A 452 16.90 31.67 -9.73
C GLY A 452 16.20 30.60 -8.89
N GLY A 453 16.91 29.54 -8.50
CA GLY A 453 16.42 28.57 -7.51
C GLY A 453 16.44 29.17 -6.10
N VAL A 454 15.30 29.66 -5.61
CA VAL A 454 15.21 30.51 -4.41
C VAL A 454 14.39 29.84 -3.31
N ASN A 455 15.01 29.59 -2.15
CA ASN A 455 14.30 29.25 -0.91
C ASN A 455 13.53 30.48 -0.40
N ILE A 456 12.21 30.36 -0.22
CA ILE A 456 11.33 31.39 0.37
C ILE A 456 10.73 30.93 1.72
N ASN A 457 10.73 31.83 2.70
CA ASN A 457 10.09 31.69 4.02
C ASN A 457 9.26 32.94 4.33
N PHE A 458 8.32 32.84 5.29
CA PHE A 458 7.59 34.01 5.79
C PHE A 458 8.03 34.40 7.21
N GLN A 459 7.98 35.70 7.51
CA GLN A 459 8.20 36.24 8.85
C GLN A 459 7.15 37.29 9.20
N ALA A 460 6.86 37.42 10.50
CA ALA A 460 6.08 38.54 11.01
C ALA A 460 6.85 39.87 10.83
N PRO A 461 6.16 41.03 10.82
CA PRO A 461 6.81 42.34 10.76
C PRO A 461 7.86 42.52 11.85
N LYS A 462 8.98 43.17 11.53
CA LYS A 462 10.11 43.32 12.48
C LYS A 462 9.70 44.06 13.76
N ALA A 463 8.78 45.02 13.65
CA ALA A 463 8.20 45.74 14.80
C ALA A 463 7.44 44.83 15.78
N SER A 464 7.00 43.64 15.34
CA SER A 464 6.32 42.64 16.17
C SER A 464 7.30 41.63 16.80
N LEU A 465 8.60 41.70 16.49
CA LEU A 465 9.62 40.74 16.90
C LEU A 465 10.54 41.27 17.99
N VAL A 466 10.81 40.44 19.00
CA VAL A 466 11.88 40.68 19.99
C VAL A 466 13.16 39.98 19.51
N GLY A 467 13.85 40.60 18.55
CA GLY A 467 15.11 40.09 17.98
C GLY A 467 15.02 39.63 16.51
N ASN A 468 16.13 39.11 15.97
CA ASN A 468 16.27 38.73 14.55
C ASN A 468 15.99 37.23 14.30
N THR A 469 14.85 36.71 14.76
CA THR A 469 14.45 35.30 14.54
C THR A 469 13.31 35.19 13.53
N GLY A 470 13.27 34.08 12.77
CA GLY A 470 12.16 33.77 11.84
C GLY A 470 11.10 32.88 12.48
N TRP A 471 9.84 32.97 12.01
CA TRP A 471 8.67 32.45 12.75
C TRP A 471 7.73 31.53 11.95
N PHE A 472 7.78 31.55 10.61
CA PHE A 472 7.10 30.58 9.75
C PHE A 472 8.15 29.86 8.88
N ARG A 473 8.12 28.52 8.86
CA ARG A 473 9.00 27.69 8.00
C ARG A 473 8.32 26.35 7.70
N LEU A 474 8.90 25.59 6.77
CA LEU A 474 8.54 24.19 6.59
C LEU A 474 8.88 23.42 7.88
N PRO A 475 7.96 22.62 8.47
CA PRO A 475 8.24 21.79 9.65
C PRO A 475 9.56 21.02 9.52
N ALA A 476 10.24 20.80 10.64
CA ALA A 476 11.63 20.31 10.70
C ALA A 476 11.82 18.82 10.34
N ALA A 477 11.33 18.43 9.16
CA ALA A 477 11.67 17.28 8.35
C ALA A 477 10.73 17.32 7.12
N ARG A 478 11.25 17.61 5.92
CA ARG A 478 10.45 17.60 4.67
C ARG A 478 9.69 16.28 4.47
N ALA A 479 10.23 15.15 4.96
CA ALA A 479 9.61 13.82 4.95
C ALA A 479 8.33 13.67 5.80
N ASN A 480 8.12 14.57 6.77
CA ASN A 480 6.95 14.59 7.68
C ASN A 480 5.86 15.56 7.21
N MET A 481 6.08 16.29 6.12
CA MET A 481 5.13 17.26 5.59
C MET A 481 4.12 16.54 4.70
N ARG A 482 3.07 15.97 5.30
CA ARG A 482 2.06 15.20 4.56
C ARG A 482 0.67 15.81 4.67
N ASP A 483 -0.15 15.61 3.64
CA ASP A 483 -1.59 15.87 3.71
C ASP A 483 -2.33 14.74 4.44
N THR A 484 -3.66 14.83 4.42
CA THR A 484 -4.58 13.82 4.95
C THR A 484 -4.49 12.46 4.25
N TYR A 485 -3.83 12.35 3.10
CA TYR A 485 -3.65 11.12 2.32
C TYR A 485 -2.23 10.55 2.44
N GLY A 486 -1.35 11.21 3.18
CA GLY A 486 0.05 10.83 3.30
C GLY A 486 0.94 11.32 2.15
N ASP A 487 0.41 12.12 1.22
CA ASP A 487 1.18 12.69 0.10
C ASP A 487 2.02 13.88 0.59
N LEU A 488 3.21 14.07 0.02
CA LEU A 488 4.13 15.10 0.50
C LEU A 488 3.64 16.49 0.05
N VAL A 489 3.46 17.43 0.98
CA VAL A 489 2.90 18.76 0.73
C VAL A 489 3.78 19.90 1.20
N SER A 490 3.62 21.07 0.59
CA SER A 490 4.28 22.31 1.00
C SER A 490 3.37 23.21 1.83
N MET A 491 2.96 22.76 3.01
CA MET A 491 2.25 23.62 3.99
C MET A 491 3.25 24.45 4.81
N ILE A 492 3.11 25.78 4.81
CA ILE A 492 3.88 26.64 5.72
C ILE A 492 3.08 26.87 7.00
N LYS A 493 3.66 26.48 8.15
CA LYS A 493 3.06 26.65 9.48
C LYS A 493 3.93 27.57 10.35
N PRO A 494 3.35 28.23 11.37
CA PRO A 494 4.13 28.87 12.42
C PRO A 494 4.93 27.80 13.17
N VAL A 495 6.15 28.16 13.58
CA VAL A 495 7.09 27.27 14.29
C VAL A 495 7.72 27.88 15.53
N GLY A 496 7.53 29.18 15.72
CA GLY A 496 8.23 29.98 16.73
C GLY A 496 9.70 30.25 16.42
N ALA A 497 10.32 31.08 17.26
CA ALA A 497 11.73 31.42 17.16
C ALA A 497 12.64 30.19 17.22
N SER A 498 13.52 30.05 16.23
CA SER A 498 14.55 29.00 16.22
C SER A 498 15.95 29.61 16.33
N ASN A 499 16.66 29.26 17.40
CA ASN A 499 17.99 29.80 17.70
C ASN A 499 19.15 29.00 17.07
N ASN A 500 18.89 27.81 16.50
CA ASN A 500 19.90 26.93 15.91
C ASN A 500 19.31 26.12 14.74
N GLY A 501 19.94 26.17 13.56
CA GLY A 501 19.65 25.29 12.43
C GLY A 501 19.06 25.98 11.19
N ALA A 502 19.27 25.36 10.02
CA ALA A 502 18.87 25.91 8.72
C ALA A 502 17.34 26.08 8.59
N ASN A 503 16.91 27.27 8.16
CA ASN A 503 15.50 27.60 7.95
C ASN A 503 15.05 27.13 6.55
N TYR A 504 14.55 25.90 6.47
CA TYR A 504 14.03 25.33 5.23
C TYR A 504 12.73 26.02 4.81
N GLY A 505 12.82 26.74 3.69
CA GLY A 505 11.70 27.32 2.97
C GLY A 505 11.31 26.49 1.76
N ILE A 506 10.26 26.90 1.05
CA ILE A 506 9.91 26.35 -0.27
C ILE A 506 10.94 26.84 -1.28
N THR A 507 11.53 25.98 -2.09
CA THR A 507 12.40 26.45 -3.18
C THR A 507 11.62 26.58 -4.47
N LEU A 508 11.38 27.79 -4.95
CA LEU A 508 10.83 27.99 -6.30
C LEU A 508 11.98 28.01 -7.32
N THR A 509 11.73 27.49 -8.52
CA THR A 509 12.70 27.52 -9.63
C THR A 509 12.32 28.56 -10.70
N GLY A 510 13.34 29.09 -11.38
CA GLY A 510 13.17 30.03 -12.48
C GLY A 510 13.28 31.50 -12.07
N ASN A 511 13.55 32.35 -13.07
CA ASN A 511 13.43 33.80 -12.95
C ASN A 511 12.02 34.18 -13.44
N THR A 512 11.08 34.40 -12.52
CA THR A 512 9.65 34.49 -12.84
C THR A 512 8.92 35.35 -11.81
N ASP A 513 7.86 36.02 -12.27
CA ASP A 513 6.91 36.73 -11.41
C ASP A 513 5.89 35.76 -10.82
N TRP A 514 5.71 35.82 -9.51
CA TRP A 514 4.75 35.01 -8.76
C TRP A 514 3.68 35.90 -8.16
N TYR A 515 2.45 35.39 -8.12
CA TYR A 515 1.40 35.84 -7.21
C TYR A 515 1.28 34.81 -6.09
N ALA A 516 1.17 35.27 -4.85
CA ALA A 516 0.93 34.40 -3.72
C ALA A 516 -0.18 34.93 -2.80
N THR A 517 -0.93 34.00 -2.24
CA THR A 517 -1.92 34.20 -1.19
C THR A 517 -1.61 33.22 -0.06
N TYR A 518 -1.60 33.70 1.19
CA TYR A 518 -1.41 32.90 2.39
C TYR A 518 -2.52 33.19 3.39
N ASP A 519 -3.23 32.15 3.82
CA ASP A 519 -4.29 32.22 4.82
C ASP A 519 -3.79 31.66 6.16
N LEU A 520 -3.77 32.50 7.20
CA LEU A 520 -3.38 32.10 8.55
C LEU A 520 -4.35 31.10 9.19
N ILE A 521 -5.65 31.13 8.86
CA ILE A 521 -6.66 30.24 9.46
C ILE A 521 -6.44 28.79 9.00
N THR A 522 -6.30 28.59 7.68
CA THR A 522 -6.13 27.26 7.08
C THR A 522 -4.67 26.82 6.91
N TYR A 523 -3.71 27.72 7.16
CA TYR A 523 -2.30 27.60 6.77
C TYR A 523 -2.08 27.34 5.26
N ARG A 524 -3.09 27.65 4.44
CA ARG A 524 -3.03 27.43 3.00
C ARG A 524 -2.13 28.48 2.37
N LEU A 525 -1.06 28.00 1.73
CA LEU A 525 -0.25 28.77 0.81
C LEU A 525 -0.59 28.38 -0.62
N ARG A 526 -0.84 29.39 -1.45
CA ARG A 526 -1.06 29.29 -2.90
C ARG A 526 -0.08 30.25 -3.57
N ILE A 527 0.70 29.72 -4.50
CA ILE A 527 1.75 30.37 -5.28
C ILE A 527 1.54 29.95 -6.74
N VAL A 528 1.32 30.94 -7.60
CA VAL A 528 1.10 30.72 -9.03
C VAL A 528 1.95 31.72 -9.82
N LYS A 529 2.44 31.31 -10.98
CA LYS A 529 3.08 32.24 -11.92
C LYS A 529 2.07 33.31 -12.30
N LYS A 530 2.53 34.57 -12.34
CA LYS A 530 1.77 35.65 -12.94
C LYS A 530 1.65 35.37 -14.44
N GLN A 531 0.42 35.32 -14.93
CA GLN A 531 0.07 35.25 -16.36
C GLN A 531 0.20 36.62 -17.01
#